data_AF-A0A2A9NG66-F1
#
_entry.id   AF-A0A2A9NG66-F1
#
_cell.length_a   1.000
_cell.length_b   1.000
_cell.length_c   1.000
_cell.angle_alpha   90.00
_cell.angle_beta   90.00
_cell.angle_gamma   90.00
#
_symmetry.space_group_name_H-M   'P 1'
#
loop_
_entity.id
_entity.type
_entity.pdbx_description
1 polymer ?
#
loop_
_entity_poly.entity_id
_entity_poly.type
_entity_poly.pdbx_seq_one_letter_code
_entity_poly.pdbx_strand_id
1 'polypeptide(L)'
;MTTGMAWSSSLISAALVAASYVVQPVFAHSAFWHPSMYGFNVTAQTFPYDNRPVAPIKNMPFSKWWFHNHLDYPPHPSDVFLLPAGGTTTAEIACNKGATSYFASSEGGDIRNPANPNDVCPGSKSITYHTNGIDDLEGCALGIAYKSEARDVQPGDFTVFSVNQTCVWTRFTEFKVPERMPPCPPGGCVCAFFWIHSPFGGGEENYMNGFKCNVTGSTSTVPLATAKVPRRCGEDKRNNKLFSAPGNCTYGAKQPFYWFNLEGNNMFEGPFSPPVYNDLYNFRDGAQDDIFQDSYVTIPEPAPNAALPVLKDVSTPQTQTQTQSESSSSTSTSSTIGNGGGPITVTITVTASTGALPSATAVSSSSSSSGGASSW
;
A
#
# COMPACT_ATOMS: atom_id res chain seq x y z
N MET A 1 5.52 -58.76 -70.30
CA MET A 1 5.91 -57.40 -70.71
C MET A 1 4.68 -56.51 -70.60
N THR A 2 4.84 -55.37 -69.91
CA THR A 2 4.04 -54.12 -69.96
C THR A 2 2.53 -54.23 -69.60
N THR A 3 2.10 -53.94 -68.36
CA THR A 3 1.87 -52.63 -67.68
C THR A 3 0.70 -51.81 -68.22
N GLY A 4 -0.24 -51.45 -67.33
CA GLY A 4 -1.15 -50.31 -67.57
C GLY A 4 -2.48 -50.34 -66.81
N MET A 5 -2.48 -50.18 -65.48
CA MET A 5 -3.68 -49.80 -64.73
C MET A 5 -3.28 -48.86 -63.60
N ALA A 6 -3.66 -47.59 -63.72
CA ALA A 6 -3.60 -46.62 -62.63
C ALA A 6 -4.81 -45.70 -62.75
N TRP A 7 -5.77 -45.87 -61.83
CA TRP A 7 -6.81 -44.90 -61.54
C TRP A 7 -6.27 -43.96 -60.46
N SER A 8 -6.13 -42.68 -60.79
CA SER A 8 -5.81 -41.63 -59.85
C SER A 8 -7.10 -40.94 -59.38
N SER A 9 -7.38 -41.04 -58.08
CA SER A 9 -8.37 -40.20 -57.40
C SER A 9 -7.87 -39.93 -55.99
N SER A 10 -6.93 -38.99 -55.88
CA SER A 10 -6.48 -38.45 -54.60
C SER A 10 -7.52 -37.45 -54.09
N LEU A 11 -8.33 -37.86 -53.13
CA LEU A 11 -9.12 -36.96 -52.30
C LEU A 11 -8.20 -36.32 -51.26
N ILE A 12 -7.80 -35.09 -51.49
CA ILE A 12 -7.13 -34.25 -50.49
C ILE A 12 -8.20 -33.85 -49.46
N SER A 13 -8.21 -34.54 -48.32
CA SER A 13 -8.94 -34.08 -47.14
C SER A 13 -8.14 -32.96 -46.48
N ALA A 14 -8.42 -31.71 -46.85
CA ALA A 14 -7.93 -30.54 -46.14
C ALA A 14 -8.64 -30.46 -44.78
N ALA A 15 -7.98 -30.94 -43.73
CA ALA A 15 -8.41 -30.73 -42.35
C ALA A 15 -8.26 -29.23 -42.03
N LEU A 16 -9.39 -28.50 -42.05
CA LEU A 16 -9.50 -27.18 -41.45
C LEU A 16 -9.33 -27.32 -39.93
N VAL A 17 -8.10 -27.11 -39.47
CA VAL A 17 -7.84 -26.81 -38.05
C VAL A 17 -8.36 -25.40 -37.83
N ALA A 18 -9.63 -25.30 -37.41
CA ALA A 18 -10.15 -24.07 -36.83
C ALA A 18 -9.37 -23.82 -35.54
N ALA A 19 -8.38 -22.92 -35.60
CA ALA A 19 -7.77 -22.35 -34.42
C ALA A 19 -8.85 -21.55 -33.69
N SER A 20 -9.54 -22.21 -32.76
CA SER A 20 -10.39 -21.55 -31.78
C SER A 20 -9.49 -20.66 -30.93
N TYR A 21 -9.27 -19.43 -31.37
CA TYR A 21 -8.84 -18.35 -30.49
C TYR A 21 -9.98 -18.18 -29.48
N VAL A 22 -9.86 -18.86 -28.34
CA VAL A 22 -10.65 -18.53 -27.17
C VAL A 22 -10.24 -17.10 -26.83
N VAL A 23 -11.08 -16.15 -27.24
CA VAL A 23 -11.01 -14.77 -26.76
C VAL A 23 -11.28 -14.89 -25.27
N GLN A 24 -10.21 -15.01 -24.48
CA GLN A 24 -10.31 -15.00 -23.04
C GLN A 24 -10.98 -13.68 -22.69
N PRO A 25 -12.16 -13.68 -22.03
CA PRO A 25 -12.77 -12.45 -21.59
C PRO A 25 -11.74 -11.70 -20.76
N VAL A 26 -11.45 -10.47 -21.20
CA VAL A 26 -10.45 -9.61 -20.58
C VAL A 26 -11.05 -9.13 -19.27
N PHE A 27 -10.73 -9.83 -18.19
CA PHE A 27 -11.16 -9.44 -16.85
C PHE A 27 -10.30 -8.25 -16.42
N ALA A 28 -10.97 -7.13 -16.13
CA ALA A 28 -10.36 -5.85 -15.77
C ALA A 28 -9.69 -5.86 -14.39
N HIS A 29 -8.50 -6.46 -14.23
CA HIS A 29 -7.90 -6.69 -12.92
C HIS A 29 -6.37 -6.78 -12.97
N SER A 30 -5.69 -6.53 -11.86
CA SER A 30 -4.23 -6.70 -11.73
C SER A 30 -3.84 -7.25 -10.38
N ALA A 31 -2.72 -7.97 -10.32
CA ALA A 31 -2.18 -8.56 -9.11
C ALA A 31 -0.67 -8.35 -9.03
N PHE A 32 -0.15 -8.38 -7.81
CA PHE A 32 1.27 -8.60 -7.55
C PHE A 32 1.64 -10.04 -7.92
N TRP A 33 2.72 -10.21 -8.69
CA TRP A 33 3.25 -11.51 -9.07
C TRP A 33 4.68 -11.68 -8.57
N HIS A 34 4.89 -12.72 -7.75
CA HIS A 34 6.20 -13.20 -7.34
C HIS A 34 6.07 -14.64 -6.82
N PRO A 35 7.06 -15.53 -7.00
CA PRO A 35 6.99 -16.91 -6.48
C PRO A 35 6.74 -17.01 -4.98
N SER A 36 7.06 -15.96 -4.22
CA SER A 36 6.80 -15.88 -2.78
C SER A 36 5.35 -15.54 -2.41
N MET A 37 4.46 -15.31 -3.37
CA MET A 37 3.06 -15.01 -3.09
C MET A 37 2.25 -16.25 -2.70
N TYR A 38 1.29 -16.05 -1.82
CA TYR A 38 0.25 -17.05 -1.58
C TYR A 38 -0.63 -17.15 -2.84
N GLY A 39 -1.01 -18.36 -3.21
CA GLY A 39 -1.84 -18.61 -4.37
C GLY A 39 -1.16 -18.39 -5.73
N PHE A 40 0.18 -18.45 -5.79
CA PHE A 40 0.95 -18.23 -7.02
C PHE A 40 0.50 -19.06 -8.23
N ASN A 41 -0.01 -20.28 -7.99
CA ASN A 41 -0.53 -21.19 -9.01
C ASN A 41 -2.05 -21.40 -8.95
N VAL A 42 -2.79 -20.58 -8.19
CA VAL A 42 -4.25 -20.64 -8.16
C VAL A 42 -4.81 -20.18 -9.51
N THR A 43 -5.72 -20.97 -10.06
CA THR A 43 -6.41 -20.73 -11.34
C THR A 43 -7.91 -20.51 -11.12
N ALA A 44 -8.63 -20.15 -12.19
CA ALA A 44 -10.08 -19.96 -12.15
C ALA A 44 -10.87 -21.23 -11.74
N GLN A 45 -10.26 -22.42 -11.89
CA GLN A 45 -10.88 -23.71 -11.58
C GLN A 45 -10.44 -24.28 -10.23
N THR A 46 -9.50 -23.62 -9.53
CA THR A 46 -9.00 -24.11 -8.24
C THR A 46 -10.06 -24.02 -7.14
N PHE A 47 -10.94 -23.02 -7.23
CA PHE A 47 -12.03 -22.78 -6.29
C PHE A 47 -13.40 -22.91 -6.99
N PRO A 48 -14.50 -23.11 -6.26
CA PRO A 48 -15.85 -23.12 -6.81
C PRO A 48 -16.36 -21.73 -7.28
N TYR A 49 -15.52 -20.70 -7.16
CA TYR A 49 -15.73 -19.35 -7.68
C TYR A 49 -14.38 -18.82 -8.20
N ASP A 50 -14.39 -17.75 -9.01
CA ASP A 50 -13.15 -17.15 -9.48
C ASP A 50 -12.41 -16.50 -8.30
N ASN A 51 -11.31 -17.14 -7.91
CA ASN A 51 -10.44 -16.69 -6.82
C ASN A 51 -8.99 -16.63 -7.30
N ARG A 52 -8.77 -16.35 -8.59
CA ARG A 52 -7.42 -16.07 -9.11
C ARG A 52 -6.80 -14.88 -8.37
N PRO A 53 -5.47 -14.75 -8.28
CA PRO A 53 -4.82 -13.61 -7.62
C PRO A 53 -5.26 -12.23 -8.10
N VAL A 54 -5.70 -12.13 -9.36
CA VAL A 54 -6.23 -10.90 -9.96
C VAL A 54 -7.69 -10.65 -9.61
N ALA A 55 -8.48 -11.64 -9.19
CA ALA A 55 -9.89 -11.43 -8.93
C ALA A 55 -10.10 -10.35 -7.85
N PRO A 56 -11.07 -9.45 -8.02
CA PRO A 56 -11.26 -8.34 -7.11
C PRO A 56 -11.89 -8.83 -5.82
N ILE A 57 -11.62 -8.12 -4.74
CA ILE A 57 -12.22 -8.38 -3.45
C ILE A 57 -13.31 -7.34 -3.22
N LYS A 58 -14.55 -7.82 -3.00
CA LYS A 58 -15.71 -7.01 -2.61
C LYS A 58 -16.83 -7.88 -2.05
N ASN A 59 -17.56 -7.39 -1.06
CA ASN A 59 -18.69 -8.09 -0.45
C ASN A 59 -18.36 -9.53 -0.03
N MET A 60 -17.14 -9.74 0.49
CA MET A 60 -16.68 -11.05 0.94
C MET A 60 -16.65 -11.14 2.48
N PRO A 61 -16.95 -12.30 3.08
CA PRO A 61 -16.65 -12.56 4.49
C PRO A 61 -15.14 -12.61 4.72
N PHE A 62 -14.70 -12.53 5.98
CA PHE A 62 -13.29 -12.42 6.34
C PHE A 62 -12.41 -13.52 5.72
N SER A 63 -12.86 -14.77 5.81
CA SER A 63 -12.12 -15.92 5.27
C SER A 63 -11.93 -15.89 3.75
N LYS A 64 -12.74 -15.13 3.02
CA LYS A 64 -12.62 -15.02 1.56
C LYS A 64 -11.71 -13.88 1.11
N TRP A 65 -11.81 -12.72 1.75
CA TRP A 65 -10.99 -11.58 1.36
C TRP A 65 -9.59 -11.62 1.97
N TRP A 66 -9.47 -12.11 3.20
CA TRP A 66 -8.20 -12.14 3.92
C TRP A 66 -7.20 -13.04 3.19
N PHE A 67 -6.04 -12.48 2.82
CA PHE A 67 -5.03 -13.16 2.02
C PHE A 67 -5.59 -13.75 0.71
N HIS A 68 -6.67 -13.17 0.17
CA HIS A 68 -7.35 -13.69 -1.03
C HIS A 68 -7.82 -15.15 -0.86
N ASN A 69 -8.02 -15.61 0.39
CA ASN A 69 -8.29 -17.02 0.70
C ASN A 69 -7.22 -17.99 0.15
N HIS A 70 -5.96 -17.56 0.09
CA HIS A 70 -4.84 -18.35 -0.46
C HIS A 70 -3.89 -18.91 0.61
N LEU A 71 -4.24 -18.82 1.89
CA LEU A 71 -3.39 -19.34 2.99
C LEU A 71 -3.13 -20.86 2.90
N ASP A 72 -4.03 -21.61 2.27
CA ASP A 72 -3.87 -23.06 1.99
C ASP A 72 -2.98 -23.35 0.76
N TYR A 73 -2.56 -22.30 0.04
CA TYR A 73 -1.69 -22.36 -1.15
C TYR A 73 -0.41 -21.56 -0.92
N PRO A 74 0.42 -21.91 0.09
CA PRO A 74 1.61 -21.14 0.41
C PRO A 74 2.68 -21.26 -0.69
N PRO A 75 3.59 -20.27 -0.80
CA PRO A 75 4.77 -20.36 -1.65
C PRO A 75 5.76 -21.41 -1.13
N HIS A 76 6.73 -21.78 -1.96
CA HIS A 76 7.85 -22.60 -1.51
C HIS A 76 8.64 -21.86 -0.40
N PRO A 77 9.14 -22.55 0.65
CA PRO A 77 9.81 -21.89 1.77
C PRO A 77 11.04 -21.05 1.41
N SER A 78 11.74 -21.38 0.32
CA SER A 78 12.90 -20.60 -0.16
C SER A 78 12.52 -19.35 -0.96
N ASP A 79 11.28 -19.25 -1.40
CA ASP A 79 10.85 -18.16 -2.27
C ASP A 79 10.45 -16.98 -1.38
N VAL A 80 11.29 -15.93 -1.38
CA VAL A 80 11.16 -14.77 -0.50
C VAL A 80 11.37 -13.51 -1.32
N PHE A 81 10.47 -12.54 -1.17
CA PHE A 81 10.62 -11.21 -1.77
C PHE A 81 11.53 -10.35 -0.89
N LEU A 82 12.65 -9.86 -1.45
CA LEU A 82 13.66 -9.15 -0.68
C LEU A 82 13.36 -7.64 -0.61
N LEU A 83 13.50 -7.08 0.60
CA LEU A 83 13.27 -5.67 0.92
C LEU A 83 14.60 -5.05 1.37
N PRO A 84 15.41 -4.48 0.47
CA PRO A 84 16.69 -3.86 0.83
C PRO A 84 16.45 -2.55 1.58
N ALA A 85 16.76 -2.49 2.88
CA ALA A 85 16.61 -1.30 3.70
C ALA A 85 17.36 -0.10 3.07
N GLY A 86 16.66 1.02 2.88
CA GLY A 86 17.19 2.24 2.26
C GLY A 86 17.32 2.16 0.73
N GLY A 87 16.97 1.01 0.14
CA GLY A 87 16.99 0.78 -1.29
C GLY A 87 15.60 0.76 -1.91
N THR A 88 15.57 0.25 -3.14
CA THR A 88 14.35 0.04 -3.92
C THR A 88 14.17 -1.45 -4.17
N THR A 89 12.93 -1.92 -4.11
CA THR A 89 12.53 -3.24 -4.60
C THR A 89 11.52 -3.08 -5.73
N THR A 90 11.58 -3.96 -6.72
CA THR A 90 10.71 -3.89 -7.91
C THR A 90 9.71 -5.03 -7.86
N ALA A 91 8.43 -4.69 -7.83
CA ALA A 91 7.33 -5.64 -7.96
C ALA A 91 6.90 -5.74 -9.43
N GLU A 92 6.43 -6.93 -9.83
CA GLU A 92 5.73 -7.10 -11.10
C GLU A 92 4.22 -7.11 -10.86
N ILE A 93 3.53 -6.10 -11.36
CA ILE A 93 2.07 -5.96 -11.28
C ILE A 93 1.48 -6.13 -12.68
N ALA A 94 0.60 -7.10 -12.85
CA ALA A 94 0.02 -7.38 -14.17
C ALA A 94 -1.35 -8.06 -14.09
N CYS A 95 -2.11 -7.97 -15.19
CA CYS A 95 -3.42 -8.61 -15.32
C CYS A 95 -3.37 -10.13 -15.49
N ASN A 96 -2.20 -10.69 -15.78
CA ASN A 96 -1.99 -12.12 -15.89
C ASN A 96 -0.54 -12.46 -15.58
N LYS A 97 -0.29 -13.62 -14.98
CA LYS A 97 1.07 -14.13 -14.75
C LYS A 97 1.85 -14.28 -16.05
N GLY A 98 1.19 -14.60 -17.17
CA GLY A 98 1.79 -14.66 -18.50
C GLY A 98 2.39 -13.33 -18.98
N ALA A 99 1.92 -12.20 -18.43
CA ALA A 99 2.44 -10.87 -18.72
C ALA A 99 3.63 -10.49 -17.81
N THR A 100 4.18 -11.43 -17.03
CA THR A 100 5.29 -11.19 -16.09
C THR A 100 6.48 -12.07 -16.42
N SER A 101 7.61 -11.88 -15.73
CA SER A 101 8.77 -12.77 -15.84
C SER A 101 8.46 -14.21 -15.39
N TYR A 102 7.32 -14.43 -14.72
CA TYR A 102 6.87 -15.71 -14.20
C TYR A 102 5.94 -16.49 -15.15
N PHE A 103 5.87 -16.08 -16.41
CA PHE A 103 4.99 -16.64 -17.44
C PHE A 103 5.13 -18.16 -17.63
N ALA A 104 6.30 -18.75 -17.34
CA ALA A 104 6.58 -20.17 -17.53
C ALA A 104 5.64 -21.08 -16.72
N SER A 105 5.08 -20.56 -15.62
CA SER A 105 4.10 -21.25 -14.78
C SER A 105 2.65 -20.80 -15.05
N SER A 106 2.42 -19.99 -16.08
CA SER A 106 1.10 -19.53 -16.50
C SER A 106 0.53 -20.46 -17.59
N GLU A 107 -0.79 -20.68 -17.57
CA GLU A 107 -1.49 -21.54 -18.54
C GLU A 107 -1.34 -21.05 -19.99
N GLY A 108 -1.29 -19.73 -20.18
CA GLY A 108 -1.26 -19.08 -21.50
C GLY A 108 0.14 -18.83 -22.09
N GLY A 109 1.21 -19.15 -21.35
CA GLY A 109 2.58 -18.85 -21.77
C GLY A 109 2.95 -17.36 -21.72
N ASP A 110 4.01 -16.98 -22.44
CA ASP A 110 4.50 -15.60 -22.47
C ASP A 110 3.60 -14.71 -23.33
N ILE A 111 2.91 -13.77 -22.69
CA ILE A 111 2.08 -12.75 -23.37
C ILE A 111 2.64 -11.35 -23.18
N ARG A 112 3.87 -11.21 -22.66
CA ARG A 112 4.51 -9.89 -22.48
C ARG A 112 4.60 -9.15 -23.81
N ASN A 113 4.41 -7.84 -23.76
CA ASN A 113 4.57 -6.98 -24.91
C ASN A 113 6.06 -6.67 -25.11
N PRO A 114 6.73 -7.18 -26.17
CA PRO A 114 8.16 -6.96 -26.38
C PRO A 114 8.48 -5.50 -26.72
N ALA A 115 7.51 -4.73 -27.25
CA ALA A 115 7.69 -3.32 -27.57
C ALA A 115 7.47 -2.41 -26.36
N ASN A 116 6.76 -2.89 -25.33
CA ASN A 116 6.53 -2.16 -24.08
C ASN A 116 6.66 -3.11 -22.87
N PRO A 117 7.86 -3.24 -22.29
CA PRO A 117 8.05 -4.11 -21.13
C PRO A 117 7.27 -3.64 -19.90
N ASN A 118 6.81 -2.39 -19.83
CA ASN A 118 6.01 -1.86 -18.72
C ASN A 118 4.50 -2.05 -18.90
N ASP A 119 4.06 -2.72 -19.96
CA ASP A 119 2.65 -2.98 -20.20
C ASP A 119 2.05 -3.89 -19.11
N VAL A 120 1.15 -3.34 -18.29
CA VAL A 120 0.47 -4.04 -17.19
C VAL A 120 -0.47 -5.11 -17.72
N CYS A 121 -1.07 -4.87 -18.90
CA CYS A 121 -2.01 -5.80 -19.51
C CYS A 121 -1.91 -5.77 -21.04
N PRO A 122 -0.95 -6.51 -21.62
CA PRO A 122 -0.74 -6.58 -23.05
C PRO A 122 -2.04 -6.88 -23.83
N GLY A 123 -2.28 -6.10 -24.88
CA GLY A 123 -3.46 -6.23 -25.74
C GLY A 123 -4.75 -5.63 -25.18
N SER A 124 -4.68 -4.97 -24.02
CA SER A 124 -5.86 -4.41 -23.34
C SER A 124 -5.74 -2.89 -23.15
N LYS A 125 -6.88 -2.20 -23.05
CA LYS A 125 -6.93 -0.76 -22.74
C LYS A 125 -6.72 -0.52 -21.25
N SER A 126 -6.29 0.68 -20.86
CA SER A 126 -5.99 1.04 -19.47
C SER A 126 -7.16 0.90 -18.50
N ILE A 127 -8.39 1.05 -18.99
CA ILE A 127 -9.60 0.82 -18.18
C ILE A 127 -9.68 -0.63 -17.66
N THR A 128 -8.98 -1.57 -18.30
CA THR A 128 -8.84 -2.97 -17.86
C THR A 128 -8.03 -3.07 -16.56
N TYR A 129 -7.27 -2.06 -16.18
CA TYR A 129 -6.61 -1.99 -14.88
C TYR A 129 -7.04 -0.69 -14.17
N HIS A 130 -8.32 -0.36 -14.36
CA HIS A 130 -9.06 0.65 -13.63
C HIS A 130 -8.50 2.07 -13.66
N THR A 131 -8.08 2.52 -14.83
CA THR A 131 -7.64 3.90 -15.00
C THR A 131 -7.95 4.46 -16.39
N ASN A 132 -8.39 5.71 -16.43
CA ASN A 132 -8.54 6.48 -17.67
C ASN A 132 -7.20 7.05 -18.18
N GLY A 133 -6.16 7.03 -17.36
CA GLY A 133 -4.84 7.57 -17.67
C GLY A 133 -4.03 7.85 -16.40
N ILE A 134 -2.77 8.23 -16.55
CA ILE A 134 -1.85 8.43 -15.43
C ILE A 134 -2.36 9.40 -14.35
N ASP A 135 -3.18 10.39 -14.74
CA ASP A 135 -3.76 11.38 -13.83
C ASP A 135 -4.98 10.88 -13.02
N ASP A 136 -5.44 9.64 -13.28
CA ASP A 136 -6.58 8.98 -12.63
C ASP A 136 -6.12 7.84 -11.69
N LEU A 137 -4.82 7.77 -11.39
CA LEU A 137 -4.25 6.78 -10.49
C LEU A 137 -4.39 7.21 -9.02
N GLU A 138 -4.62 6.23 -8.15
CA GLU A 138 -4.89 6.44 -6.72
C GLU A 138 -3.86 5.74 -5.81
N GLY A 139 -2.79 5.23 -6.41
CA GLY A 139 -1.68 4.58 -5.74
C GLY A 139 -1.98 3.18 -5.20
N CYS A 140 -0.90 2.51 -4.78
CA CYS A 140 -0.94 1.22 -4.09
C CYS A 140 0.15 1.17 -3.03
N ALA A 141 0.11 0.14 -2.19
CA ALA A 141 1.01 0.02 -1.05
C ALA A 141 1.53 -1.40 -0.84
N LEU A 142 2.70 -1.48 -0.19
CA LEU A 142 3.18 -2.69 0.47
C LEU A 142 3.03 -2.55 1.98
N GLY A 143 2.36 -3.53 2.58
CA GLY A 143 2.29 -3.73 4.03
C GLY A 143 3.20 -4.85 4.50
N ILE A 144 3.68 -4.76 5.74
CA ILE A 144 4.51 -5.77 6.39
C ILE A 144 3.98 -6.09 7.79
N ALA A 145 4.03 -7.37 8.16
CA ALA A 145 3.80 -7.88 9.50
C ALA A 145 5.03 -8.70 9.93
N TYR A 146 5.61 -8.37 11.08
CA TYR A 146 6.79 -9.05 11.65
C TYR A 146 6.41 -10.37 12.33
N LYS A 147 5.82 -11.28 11.54
CA LYS A 147 5.43 -12.64 11.91
C LYS A 147 5.90 -13.59 10.82
N SER A 148 6.44 -14.75 11.20
CA SER A 148 6.97 -15.73 10.25
C SER A 148 5.85 -16.56 9.59
N GLU A 149 4.73 -16.74 10.30
CA GLU A 149 3.60 -17.55 9.84
C GLU A 149 2.40 -16.67 9.46
N ALA A 150 1.94 -16.76 8.21
CA ALA A 150 0.82 -15.94 7.72
C ALA A 150 -0.50 -16.22 8.43
N ARG A 151 -0.69 -17.41 9.01
CA ARG A 151 -1.88 -17.74 9.79
C ARG A 151 -1.95 -17.00 11.13
N ASP A 152 -0.82 -16.54 11.63
CA ASP A 152 -0.76 -15.77 12.87
C ASP A 152 -0.99 -14.28 12.62
N VAL A 153 -0.95 -13.83 11.36
CA VAL A 153 -1.17 -12.44 10.97
C VAL A 153 -2.67 -12.12 11.08
N GLN A 154 -2.95 -11.00 11.71
CA GLN A 154 -4.25 -10.36 11.83
C GLN A 154 -4.24 -9.03 11.07
N PRO A 155 -5.41 -8.48 10.68
CA PRO A 155 -5.49 -7.20 9.97
C PRO A 155 -4.75 -6.06 10.68
N GLY A 156 -4.81 -6.00 12.01
CA GLY A 156 -4.15 -4.96 12.80
C GLY A 156 -2.62 -5.05 12.86
N ASP A 157 -2.02 -6.17 12.41
CA ASP A 157 -0.57 -6.36 12.45
C ASP A 157 0.17 -5.73 11.26
N PHE A 158 -0.55 -5.46 10.17
CA PHE A 158 0.07 -4.89 8.98
C PHE A 158 0.36 -3.40 9.17
N THR A 159 1.59 -3.02 8.86
CA THR A 159 2.00 -1.62 8.71
C THR A 159 2.38 -1.37 7.25
N VAL A 160 1.78 -0.37 6.62
CA VAL A 160 2.20 0.10 5.30
C VAL A 160 3.56 0.78 5.43
N PHE A 161 4.57 0.24 4.74
CA PHE A 161 5.96 0.73 4.80
C PHE A 161 6.43 1.39 3.50
N SER A 162 5.74 1.13 2.39
CA SER A 162 6.07 1.71 1.08
C SER A 162 4.81 1.93 0.26
N VAL A 163 4.77 3.04 -0.47
CA VAL A 163 3.66 3.46 -1.33
C VAL A 163 4.24 3.87 -2.67
N ASN A 164 3.49 3.60 -3.73
CA ASN A 164 3.73 4.18 -5.04
C ASN A 164 2.42 4.80 -5.53
N GLN A 165 2.36 6.12 -5.67
CA GLN A 165 1.13 6.84 -6.02
C GLN A 165 0.76 6.73 -7.51
N THR A 166 1.71 6.36 -8.38
CA THR A 166 1.48 6.09 -9.81
C THR A 166 1.29 4.60 -10.11
N CYS A 167 0.89 3.84 -9.09
CA CYS A 167 0.79 2.40 -9.17
C CYS A 167 -0.35 1.91 -10.07
N VAL A 168 -0.09 0.72 -10.64
CA VAL A 168 -0.85 0.02 -11.69
C VAL A 168 -0.85 0.80 -13.01
N TRP A 169 0.26 1.48 -13.28
CA TRP A 169 0.56 2.07 -14.59
C TRP A 169 1.68 1.35 -15.32
N THR A 170 2.71 0.95 -14.58
CA THR A 170 3.84 0.18 -15.10
C THR A 170 3.89 -1.19 -14.48
N ARG A 171 4.15 -2.22 -15.29
CA ARG A 171 4.33 -3.59 -14.79
C ARG A 171 5.42 -3.66 -13.73
N PHE A 172 6.58 -3.08 -14.01
CA PHE A 172 7.63 -2.93 -13.02
C PHE A 172 7.32 -1.70 -12.18
N THR A 173 6.74 -1.93 -11.00
CA THR A 173 6.43 -0.88 -10.03
C THR A 173 7.49 -0.92 -8.93
N GLU A 174 8.16 0.21 -8.73
CA GLU A 174 9.19 0.36 -7.71
C GLU A 174 8.59 0.78 -6.36
N PHE A 175 9.08 0.17 -5.30
CA PHE A 175 8.76 0.49 -3.92
C PHE A 175 10.04 0.81 -3.16
N LYS A 176 10.11 2.01 -2.58
CA LYS A 176 11.23 2.44 -1.75
C LYS A 176 11.07 1.86 -0.35
N VAL A 177 12.10 1.20 0.17
CA VAL A 177 12.10 0.58 1.50
C VAL A 177 12.73 1.56 2.48
N PRO A 178 12.08 1.89 3.61
CA PRO A 178 12.69 2.77 4.62
C PRO A 178 14.07 2.27 5.06
N GLU A 179 15.03 3.18 5.26
CA GLU A 179 16.40 2.83 5.67
C GLU A 179 16.43 2.14 7.04
N ARG A 180 15.50 2.52 7.92
CA ARG A 180 15.49 2.08 9.31
C ARG A 180 14.66 0.81 9.54
N MET A 181 14.26 0.11 8.48
CA MET A 181 13.52 -1.16 8.59
C MET A 181 14.33 -2.17 9.43
N PRO A 182 13.80 -2.67 10.57
CA PRO A 182 14.48 -3.67 11.39
C PRO A 182 14.47 -5.05 10.72
N PRO A 183 15.35 -5.98 11.15
CA PRO A 183 15.38 -7.32 10.58
C PRO A 183 14.10 -8.10 10.93
N CYS A 184 13.62 -8.92 9.99
CA CYS A 184 12.53 -9.86 10.23
C CYS A 184 12.93 -10.93 11.27
N PRO A 185 11.95 -11.55 11.95
CA PRO A 185 12.24 -12.69 12.82
C PRO A 185 12.80 -13.90 12.02
N PRO A 186 13.36 -14.91 12.69
CA PRO A 186 13.69 -16.18 12.05
C PRO A 186 12.48 -16.74 11.30
N GLY A 187 12.67 -17.14 10.04
CA GLY A 187 11.59 -17.57 9.15
C GLY A 187 11.02 -16.47 8.24
N GLY A 188 11.46 -15.22 8.41
CA GLY A 188 11.07 -14.09 7.58
C GLY A 188 9.85 -13.33 8.12
N CYS A 189 9.37 -12.38 7.33
CA CYS A 189 8.13 -11.65 7.59
C CYS A 189 7.06 -12.06 6.58
N VAL A 190 5.83 -11.63 6.85
CA VAL A 190 4.73 -11.70 5.90
C VAL A 190 4.39 -10.30 5.42
N CYS A 191 4.31 -10.13 4.11
CA CYS A 191 3.95 -8.88 3.47
C CYS A 191 2.66 -9.05 2.66
N ALA A 192 2.07 -7.93 2.27
CA ALA A 192 0.96 -7.92 1.33
C ALA A 192 0.99 -6.67 0.45
N PHE A 193 0.63 -6.87 -0.81
CA PHE A 193 0.34 -5.81 -1.77
C PHE A 193 -1.13 -5.41 -1.59
N PHE A 194 -1.40 -4.11 -1.60
CA PHE A 194 -2.76 -3.56 -1.52
C PHE A 194 -2.98 -2.48 -2.57
N TRP A 195 -4.15 -2.51 -3.20
CA TRP A 195 -4.53 -1.51 -4.19
C TRP A 195 -6.04 -1.24 -4.16
N ILE A 196 -6.40 0.03 -4.29
CA ILE A 196 -7.76 0.53 -4.52
C ILE A 196 -7.64 1.58 -5.62
N HIS A 197 -8.49 1.51 -6.63
CA HIS A 197 -8.41 2.37 -7.80
C HIS A 197 -9.39 3.56 -7.73
N SER A 198 -9.30 4.44 -8.72
CA SER A 198 -10.23 5.56 -8.87
C SER A 198 -11.66 5.07 -9.09
N PRO A 199 -12.69 5.74 -8.52
CA PRO A 199 -14.08 5.41 -8.78
C PRO A 199 -14.49 5.63 -10.25
N PHE A 200 -13.64 6.27 -11.08
CA PHE A 200 -13.86 6.42 -12.52
C PHE A 200 -13.26 5.27 -13.35
N GLY A 201 -12.52 4.37 -12.69
CA GLY A 201 -11.88 3.21 -13.31
C GLY A 201 -12.73 1.94 -13.33
N GLY A 202 -13.87 1.89 -12.64
CA GLY A 202 -14.67 0.67 -12.52
C GLY A 202 -15.49 0.61 -11.24
N GLY A 203 -15.88 -0.61 -10.84
CA GLY A 203 -16.71 -0.86 -9.66
C GLY A 203 -15.96 -0.74 -8.33
N GLU A 204 -16.66 -0.96 -7.24
CA GLU A 204 -16.11 -0.83 -5.88
C GLU A 204 -15.34 -2.08 -5.48
N GLU A 205 -14.03 -2.01 -5.61
CA GLU A 205 -13.15 -3.17 -5.45
C GLU A 205 -11.88 -2.79 -4.70
N ASN A 206 -11.38 -3.74 -3.91
CA ASN A 206 -10.06 -3.68 -3.32
C ASN A 206 -9.25 -4.91 -3.74
N TYR A 207 -7.93 -4.78 -3.71
CA TYR A 207 -7.00 -5.82 -4.13
C TYR A 207 -6.03 -6.12 -3.00
N MET A 208 -5.78 -7.41 -2.78
CA MET A 208 -4.83 -7.89 -1.77
C MET A 208 -4.11 -9.13 -2.30
N ASN A 209 -2.79 -9.12 -2.24
CA ASN A 209 -1.99 -10.32 -2.48
C ASN A 209 -0.95 -10.46 -1.36
N GLY A 210 -1.10 -11.47 -0.50
CA GLY A 210 -0.12 -11.78 0.54
C GLY A 210 1.09 -12.52 -0.01
N PHE A 211 2.27 -12.32 0.57
CA PHE A 211 3.51 -12.98 0.16
C PHE A 211 4.54 -13.06 1.29
N LYS A 212 5.47 -14.01 1.20
CA LYS A 212 6.63 -14.09 2.08
C LYS A 212 7.68 -13.04 1.68
N CYS A 213 8.20 -12.32 2.66
CA CYS A 213 9.18 -11.26 2.45
C CYS A 213 10.27 -11.27 3.53
N ASN A 214 11.39 -10.61 3.26
CA ASN A 214 12.44 -10.43 4.26
C ASN A 214 13.19 -9.11 4.04
N VAL A 215 13.53 -8.44 5.14
CA VAL A 215 14.36 -7.22 5.12
C VAL A 215 15.83 -7.60 5.00
N THR A 216 16.53 -7.02 4.03
CA THR A 216 17.98 -7.17 3.83
C THR A 216 18.67 -5.83 4.06
N GLY A 217 19.96 -5.85 4.43
CA GLY A 217 20.73 -4.62 4.65
C GLY A 217 20.29 -3.79 5.86
N SER A 218 19.48 -4.35 6.78
CA SER A 218 19.02 -3.66 7.98
C SER A 218 20.19 -3.19 8.85
N THR A 219 20.19 -1.90 9.19
CA THR A 219 21.15 -1.27 10.12
C THR A 219 20.49 -0.82 11.43
N SER A 220 19.17 -0.97 11.55
CA SER A 220 18.36 -0.59 12.70
C SER A 220 17.82 -1.83 13.42
N THR A 221 17.58 -1.70 14.72
CA THR A 221 16.83 -2.68 15.52
C THR A 221 15.56 -2.09 16.12
N VAL A 222 15.26 -0.81 15.81
CA VAL A 222 14.07 -0.13 16.33
C VAL A 222 12.83 -0.76 15.70
N PRO A 223 11.90 -1.32 16.50
CA PRO A 223 10.67 -1.90 15.96
C PRO A 223 9.78 -0.84 15.31
N LEU A 224 8.89 -1.31 14.44
CA LEU A 224 7.77 -0.51 13.96
C LEU A 224 6.84 -0.17 15.14
N ALA A 225 6.26 1.02 15.11
CA ALA A 225 5.16 1.38 16.00
C ALA A 225 3.91 0.57 15.64
N THR A 226 2.98 0.42 16.59
CA THR A 226 1.68 -0.19 16.31
C THR A 226 0.92 0.65 15.29
N ALA A 227 0.56 0.03 14.16
CA ALA A 227 -0.17 0.71 13.10
C ALA A 227 -1.58 1.12 13.54
N LYS A 228 -1.97 2.36 13.20
CA LYS A 228 -3.31 2.89 13.44
C LYS A 228 -4.08 3.00 12.11
N VAL A 229 -5.42 3.07 12.20
CA VAL A 229 -6.28 3.26 11.02
C VAL A 229 -5.97 4.62 10.37
N PRO A 230 -5.74 4.69 9.05
CA PRO A 230 -5.54 5.95 8.35
C PRO A 230 -6.82 6.80 8.35
N ARG A 231 -6.68 8.12 8.31
CA ARG A 231 -7.80 9.06 8.31
C ARG A 231 -7.76 9.92 7.07
N ARG A 232 -8.93 10.13 6.45
CA ARG A 232 -9.09 11.07 5.34
C ARG A 232 -8.80 12.49 5.82
N CYS A 233 -7.66 13.04 5.41
CA CYS A 233 -7.14 14.29 5.93
C CYS A 233 -6.51 15.20 4.88
N GLY A 234 -6.13 14.66 3.71
CA GLY A 234 -5.65 15.48 2.60
C GLY A 234 -6.77 16.27 1.94
N GLU A 235 -6.40 17.09 0.96
CA GLU A 235 -7.36 17.81 0.13
C GLU A 235 -8.22 16.83 -0.68
N ASP A 236 -9.53 17.09 -0.74
CA ASP A 236 -10.49 16.26 -1.46
C ASP A 236 -11.48 17.13 -2.23
N LYS A 237 -11.00 17.65 -3.37
CA LYS A 237 -11.78 18.52 -4.27
C LYS A 237 -13.06 17.85 -4.75
N ARG A 238 -13.05 16.53 -4.99
CA ARG A 238 -14.22 15.76 -5.46
C ARG A 238 -15.38 15.83 -4.46
N ASN A 239 -15.08 15.89 -3.17
CA ASN A 239 -16.07 15.98 -2.10
C ASN A 239 -16.16 17.37 -1.46
N ASN A 240 -15.77 18.43 -2.20
CA ASN A 240 -15.84 19.82 -1.74
C ASN A 240 -15.06 20.10 -0.43
N LYS A 241 -13.96 19.37 -0.20
CA LYS A 241 -12.99 19.65 0.88
C LYS A 241 -11.72 20.24 0.28
N LEU A 242 -11.76 21.55 0.06
CA LEU A 242 -10.72 22.29 -0.67
C LEU A 242 -9.41 22.49 0.10
N PHE A 243 -9.36 22.11 1.36
CA PHE A 243 -8.17 22.23 2.19
C PHE A 243 -7.94 20.93 2.94
N SER A 244 -6.67 20.56 3.07
CA SER A 244 -6.28 19.49 3.98
C SER A 244 -6.62 19.88 5.43
N ALA A 245 -6.83 18.86 6.26
CA ALA A 245 -6.97 18.98 7.70
C ALA A 245 -5.81 18.22 8.37
N PRO A 246 -4.58 18.78 8.40
CA PRO A 246 -3.39 18.10 8.93
C PRO A 246 -3.57 17.55 10.35
N GLY A 247 -4.26 18.27 11.23
CA GLY A 247 -4.56 17.80 12.59
C GLY A 247 -5.44 16.55 12.65
N ASN A 248 -6.18 16.23 11.56
CA ASN A 248 -7.00 15.02 11.47
C ASN A 248 -6.24 13.82 10.88
N CYS A 249 -5.01 14.00 10.39
CA CYS A 249 -4.23 12.92 9.79
C CYS A 249 -3.81 11.87 10.84
N THR A 250 -3.71 10.62 10.39
CA THR A 250 -2.94 9.60 11.10
C THR A 250 -1.47 9.75 10.72
N TYR A 251 -0.63 10.11 11.68
CA TYR A 251 0.82 10.13 11.53
C TYR A 251 1.45 8.87 12.10
N GLY A 252 2.65 8.54 11.62
CA GLY A 252 3.34 7.30 11.96
C GLY A 252 2.79 6.08 11.24
N ALA A 253 2.96 4.93 11.88
CA ALA A 253 2.57 3.62 11.35
C ALA A 253 1.06 3.57 11.06
N LYS A 254 0.73 3.20 9.82
CA LYS A 254 -0.64 3.16 9.29
C LYS A 254 -0.99 1.76 8.80
N GLN A 255 -2.21 1.33 9.10
CA GLN A 255 -2.76 0.08 8.60
C GLN A 255 -3.10 0.19 7.10
N PRO A 256 -3.17 -0.92 6.36
CA PRO A 256 -3.78 -0.95 5.04
C PRO A 256 -5.28 -0.61 5.10
N PHE A 257 -5.88 -0.35 3.94
CA PHE A 257 -7.32 -0.20 3.82
C PHE A 257 -8.00 -1.56 3.68
N TYR A 258 -8.91 -1.85 4.60
CA TYR A 258 -9.87 -2.94 4.51
C TYR A 258 -11.24 -2.29 4.32
N TRP A 259 -11.74 -2.37 3.09
CA TRP A 259 -12.89 -1.61 2.62
C TRP A 259 -13.84 -2.51 1.83
N PHE A 260 -15.12 -2.16 1.76
CA PHE A 260 -16.14 -2.79 0.89
C PHE A 260 -16.31 -4.32 1.01
N ASN A 261 -15.99 -4.90 2.17
CA ASN A 261 -16.24 -6.32 2.49
C ASN A 261 -17.39 -6.50 3.49
N LEU A 262 -17.83 -7.74 3.73
CA LEU A 262 -18.91 -8.01 4.69
C LEU A 262 -18.43 -7.98 6.15
N GLU A 263 -17.15 -8.25 6.38
CA GLU A 263 -16.55 -8.40 7.71
C GLU A 263 -15.15 -7.78 7.74
N GLY A 264 -14.74 -7.25 8.90
CA GLY A 264 -13.34 -6.87 9.14
C GLY A 264 -12.86 -5.58 8.44
N ASN A 265 -13.76 -4.72 7.98
CA ASN A 265 -13.39 -3.42 7.43
C ASN A 265 -12.86 -2.47 8.52
N ASN A 266 -11.85 -1.66 8.18
CA ASN A 266 -11.45 -0.48 8.96
C ASN A 266 -11.81 0.84 8.25
N MET A 267 -12.25 0.76 7.00
CA MET A 267 -12.69 1.87 6.16
C MET A 267 -14.18 1.74 5.84
N PHE A 268 -14.91 2.86 5.83
CA PHE A 268 -16.38 2.90 5.72
C PHE A 268 -16.86 3.95 4.71
N GLU A 269 -15.98 4.35 3.81
CA GLU A 269 -16.25 5.30 2.75
C GLU A 269 -17.28 4.73 1.75
N GLY A 270 -18.01 5.65 1.11
CA GLY A 270 -18.97 5.29 0.07
C GLY A 270 -18.31 4.90 -1.26
N PRO A 271 -19.07 4.26 -2.17
CA PRO A 271 -18.61 3.75 -3.47
C PRO A 271 -17.85 4.80 -4.32
N PHE A 272 -18.33 6.04 -4.31
CA PHE A 272 -17.78 7.14 -5.13
C PHE A 272 -16.72 7.98 -4.39
N SER A 273 -16.24 7.52 -3.24
CA SER A 273 -15.22 8.21 -2.46
C SER A 273 -14.28 7.22 -1.77
N PRO A 274 -13.73 6.23 -2.49
CA PRO A 274 -12.95 5.16 -1.89
C PRO A 274 -11.75 5.71 -1.08
N PRO A 275 -11.26 4.93 -0.10
CA PRO A 275 -9.96 5.21 0.50
C PRO A 275 -8.85 4.87 -0.49
N VAL A 276 -7.81 5.70 -0.54
CA VAL A 276 -6.77 5.65 -1.59
C VAL A 276 -5.37 5.87 -1.01
N TYR A 277 -4.36 5.22 -1.61
CA TYR A 277 -2.99 5.19 -1.11
C TYR A 277 -2.20 6.41 -1.59
N ASN A 278 -2.68 7.61 -1.23
CA ASN A 278 -2.04 8.88 -1.55
C ASN A 278 -2.16 9.89 -0.40
N ASP A 279 -1.81 11.13 -0.68
CA ASP A 279 -1.81 12.24 0.30
C ASP A 279 -3.17 12.48 0.97
N LEU A 280 -4.27 12.03 0.35
CA LEU A 280 -5.61 12.09 0.92
C LEU A 280 -5.72 11.38 2.28
N TYR A 281 -4.93 10.33 2.49
CA TYR A 281 -4.85 9.58 3.75
C TYR A 281 -3.48 9.67 4.42
N ASN A 282 -2.69 10.70 4.07
CA ASN A 282 -1.32 10.90 4.56
C ASN A 282 -0.39 9.71 4.22
N PHE A 283 -0.62 9.06 3.08
CA PHE A 283 0.29 8.10 2.47
C PHE A 283 1.15 8.81 1.44
N ARG A 284 2.34 9.23 1.85
CA ARG A 284 3.29 9.92 0.96
C ARG A 284 3.83 8.96 -0.08
N ASP A 285 4.14 9.45 -1.27
CA ASP A 285 4.81 8.64 -2.29
C ASP A 285 6.21 8.18 -1.81
N GLY A 286 6.51 6.90 -2.02
CA GLY A 286 7.76 6.26 -1.60
C GLY A 286 7.73 5.61 -0.21
N ALA A 287 8.88 5.64 0.46
CA ALA A 287 9.09 5.01 1.77
C ALA A 287 8.32 5.74 2.87
N GLN A 288 7.73 4.99 3.79
CA GLN A 288 7.08 5.55 4.99
C GLN A 288 8.10 5.59 6.14
N ASP A 289 8.88 6.66 6.24
CA ASP A 289 10.01 6.76 7.17
C ASP A 289 9.61 7.11 8.62
N ASP A 290 8.34 7.40 8.87
CA ASP A 290 7.81 7.84 10.16
C ASP A 290 7.16 6.71 10.99
N ILE A 291 7.29 5.46 10.55
CA ILE A 291 6.55 4.30 11.10
C ILE A 291 7.19 3.63 12.33
N PHE A 292 8.33 4.12 12.83
CA PHE A 292 9.11 3.48 13.89
C PHE A 292 8.70 3.98 15.28
N GLN A 293 8.92 3.15 16.31
CA GLN A 293 8.57 3.50 17.70
C GLN A 293 9.21 4.81 18.20
N ASP A 294 10.34 5.19 17.64
CA ASP A 294 11.09 6.40 18.01
C ASP A 294 11.04 7.52 16.97
N SER A 295 10.19 7.42 15.94
CA SER A 295 10.08 8.45 14.90
C SER A 295 9.57 9.78 15.45
N TYR A 296 8.80 9.76 16.53
CA TYR A 296 8.17 10.95 17.12
C TYR A 296 8.52 11.09 18.60
N VAL A 297 8.70 12.34 19.04
CA VAL A 297 8.72 12.71 20.46
C VAL A 297 7.30 12.73 21.01
N THR A 298 6.36 13.30 20.23
CA THR A 298 4.94 13.36 20.57
C THR A 298 4.08 13.22 19.32
N ILE A 299 3.00 12.45 19.43
CA ILE A 299 1.93 12.36 18.43
C ILE A 299 0.63 12.75 19.14
N PRO A 300 0.12 13.98 18.92
CA PRO A 300 -1.17 14.39 19.46
C PRO A 300 -2.31 13.53 18.91
N GLU A 301 -3.39 13.42 19.68
CA GLU A 301 -4.59 12.70 19.23
C GLU A 301 -5.26 13.46 18.07
N PRO A 302 -5.62 12.79 16.95
CA PRO A 302 -6.12 13.49 15.78
C PRO A 302 -7.43 14.24 16.03
N ALA A 303 -7.46 15.54 15.67
CA ALA A 303 -8.62 16.41 15.71
C ALA A 303 -8.47 17.57 14.72
N PRO A 304 -9.56 18.22 14.26
CA PRO A 304 -9.48 19.31 13.29
C PRO A 304 -8.53 20.45 13.66
N ASN A 305 -8.33 20.69 14.95
CA ASN A 305 -7.46 21.72 15.52
C ASN A 305 -6.32 21.16 16.38
N ALA A 306 -6.00 19.87 16.25
CA ALA A 306 -4.89 19.27 16.97
C ALA A 306 -3.55 19.90 16.55
N ALA A 307 -2.60 19.97 17.49
CA ALA A 307 -1.22 20.30 17.17
C ALA A 307 -0.62 19.24 16.23
N LEU A 308 0.37 19.63 15.44
CA LEU A 308 1.10 18.67 14.60
C LEU A 308 2.06 17.82 15.46
N PRO A 309 2.35 16.58 15.05
CA PRO A 309 3.35 15.75 15.71
C PRO A 309 4.75 16.38 15.67
N VAL A 310 5.54 16.06 16.68
CA VAL A 310 6.94 16.49 16.78
C VAL A 310 7.83 15.30 16.44
N LEU A 311 8.52 15.37 15.31
CA LEU A 311 9.50 14.36 14.91
C LEU A 311 10.67 14.36 15.89
N LYS A 312 11.19 13.16 16.20
CA LYS A 312 12.45 13.02 16.93
C LYS A 312 13.59 13.28 15.96
N ASP A 313 14.53 14.14 16.34
CA ASP A 313 15.74 14.33 15.55
C ASP A 313 16.62 13.08 15.70
N VAL A 314 16.72 12.29 14.62
CA VAL A 314 17.54 11.07 14.56
C VAL A 314 18.95 11.37 14.02
N SER A 315 19.24 12.65 13.74
CA SER A 315 20.48 13.12 13.12
C SER A 315 21.56 13.42 14.15
N THR A 316 21.94 12.48 15.01
CA THR A 316 23.23 12.60 15.74
C THR A 316 23.73 11.26 16.28
N PRO A 317 24.89 10.76 15.81
CA PRO A 317 25.70 9.86 16.62
C PRO A 317 26.12 10.65 17.86
N GLN A 318 25.63 10.28 19.04
CA GLN A 318 26.24 10.73 20.28
C GLN A 318 27.64 10.13 20.35
N THR A 319 28.64 10.91 19.94
CA THR A 319 30.02 10.72 20.42
C THR A 319 29.97 10.92 21.94
N GLN A 320 29.83 9.83 22.69
CA GLN A 320 30.09 9.85 24.12
C GLN A 320 31.58 10.08 24.32
N THR A 321 31.98 11.35 24.39
CA THR A 321 33.26 11.73 24.97
C THR A 321 33.17 11.44 26.46
N GLN A 322 33.52 10.22 26.86
CA GLN A 322 33.82 9.91 28.26
C GLN A 322 35.11 10.67 28.62
N THR A 323 34.96 11.86 29.19
CA THR A 323 36.03 12.50 29.94
C THR A 323 36.12 11.78 31.29
N GLN A 324 36.93 10.71 31.34
CA GLN A 324 37.45 10.20 32.60
C GLN A 324 38.41 11.25 33.18
N SER A 325 37.97 11.94 34.23
CA SER A 325 38.85 12.71 35.10
C SER A 325 39.14 11.87 36.33
N GLU A 326 40.24 11.13 36.28
CA GLU A 326 40.90 10.64 37.50
C GLU A 326 41.45 11.84 38.26
N SER A 327 40.96 12.06 39.47
CA SER A 327 41.77 12.70 40.52
C SER A 327 41.32 12.18 41.88
N SER A 328 42.18 11.34 42.42
CA SER A 328 42.23 10.90 43.81
C SER A 328 42.60 12.07 44.73
N SER A 329 41.86 12.30 45.81
CA SER A 329 42.43 12.55 47.14
C SER A 329 41.35 12.58 48.22
N SER A 330 41.83 12.31 49.43
CA SER A 330 41.15 11.72 50.57
C SER A 330 40.76 12.72 51.67
N THR A 331 39.80 12.27 52.50
CA THR A 331 39.70 12.41 53.99
C THR A 331 38.73 13.44 54.60
N SER A 332 37.94 12.89 55.55
CA SER A 332 37.47 13.40 56.86
C SER A 332 36.24 14.33 56.99
N THR A 333 35.16 13.72 57.49
CA THR A 333 34.33 14.06 58.69
C THR A 333 34.10 15.53 59.09
N SER A 334 32.84 15.97 59.13
CA SER A 334 31.95 15.95 60.34
C SER A 334 30.84 17.03 60.29
N SER A 335 29.61 16.59 60.58
CA SER A 335 28.51 17.22 61.36
C SER A 335 28.01 18.69 61.17
N THR A 336 26.67 18.76 61.18
CA THR A 336 25.73 19.70 61.86
C THR A 336 25.18 20.99 61.19
N ILE A 337 23.83 20.94 61.03
CA ILE A 337 22.76 21.93 61.36
C ILE A 337 22.76 23.33 60.70
N GLY A 338 21.61 23.68 60.11
CA GLY A 338 20.95 24.96 60.43
C GLY A 338 20.50 25.87 59.29
N ASN A 339 19.21 25.77 58.96
CA ASN A 339 18.23 26.86 58.87
C ASN A 339 18.37 28.01 57.83
N GLY A 340 17.27 28.21 57.09
CA GLY A 340 16.69 29.55 56.89
C GLY A 340 17.06 30.30 55.61
N GLY A 341 16.09 30.42 54.70
CA GLY A 341 16.13 31.43 53.63
C GLY A 341 15.13 31.12 52.52
N GLY A 342 13.95 31.76 52.53
CA GLY A 342 13.11 31.88 51.33
C GLY A 342 13.88 32.58 50.21
N PRO A 343 13.30 32.76 48.99
CA PRO A 343 12.37 33.89 48.86
C PRO A 343 11.39 33.85 47.65
N ILE A 344 10.58 34.92 47.57
CA ILE A 344 9.97 35.60 46.39
C ILE A 344 8.76 34.97 45.69
N THR A 345 7.59 35.56 45.96
CA THR A 345 6.41 35.59 45.08
C THR A 345 6.63 36.60 43.96
N VAL A 346 6.53 36.18 42.70
CA VAL A 346 6.49 37.08 41.53
C VAL A 346 5.09 36.99 40.90
N THR A 347 4.35 38.10 40.97
CA THR A 347 3.09 38.29 40.25
C THR A 347 3.40 38.91 38.88
N ILE A 348 3.05 38.23 37.80
CA ILE A 348 3.07 38.81 36.44
C ILE A 348 1.63 38.90 35.94
N THR A 349 1.19 40.13 35.76
CA THR A 349 -0.05 40.51 35.07
C THR A 349 0.28 40.67 33.59
N VAL A 350 -0.42 39.98 32.69
CA VAL A 350 -0.44 40.34 31.27
C VAL A 350 -1.87 40.36 30.74
N THR A 351 -2.20 41.53 30.21
CA THR A 351 -3.48 42.03 29.71
C THR A 351 -3.85 41.39 28.38
N ALA A 352 -5.11 40.98 28.24
CA ALA A 352 -5.72 40.56 26.97
C ALA A 352 -6.04 41.78 26.11
N SER A 353 -5.65 41.77 24.82
CA SER A 353 -6.15 42.70 23.82
C SER A 353 -7.08 41.98 22.85
N THR A 354 -8.35 42.36 22.92
CA THR A 354 -9.41 42.02 21.98
C THR A 354 -9.34 42.98 20.79
N GLY A 355 -9.07 42.47 19.59
CA GLY A 355 -9.21 43.20 18.33
C GLY A 355 -10.32 42.57 17.49
N ALA A 356 -11.39 43.32 17.28
CA ALA A 356 -12.58 42.90 16.52
C ALA A 356 -12.58 43.49 15.10
N LEU A 357 -13.02 42.66 14.13
CA LEU A 357 -13.86 42.94 12.93
C LEU A 357 -13.31 43.89 11.83
N PRO A 358 -13.60 43.62 10.54
CA PRO A 358 -14.95 43.86 10.00
C PRO A 358 -15.52 42.83 9.00
N SER A 359 -16.86 42.89 8.92
CA SER A 359 -17.76 42.22 7.98
C SER A 359 -17.85 42.90 6.59
N ALA A 360 -18.57 42.20 5.70
CA ALA A 360 -19.12 42.56 4.38
C ALA A 360 -18.22 42.16 3.19
N THR A 361 -18.71 41.58 2.09
CA THR A 361 -20.01 41.80 1.43
C THR A 361 -20.38 40.59 0.56
N ALA A 362 -21.68 40.27 0.50
CA ALA A 362 -22.26 39.30 -0.41
C ALA A 362 -22.37 39.88 -1.83
N VAL A 363 -22.03 39.08 -2.85
CA VAL A 363 -22.42 39.33 -4.24
C VAL A 363 -23.09 38.07 -4.77
N SER A 364 -24.39 38.19 -4.98
CA SER A 364 -25.25 37.29 -5.72
C SER A 364 -25.09 37.53 -7.23
N SER A 365 -24.90 36.46 -8.01
CA SER A 365 -25.24 36.46 -9.43
C SER A 365 -25.90 35.15 -9.82
N SER A 366 -27.10 35.30 -10.38
CA SER A 366 -28.01 34.28 -10.87
C SER A 366 -28.01 34.28 -12.40
N SER A 367 -27.84 33.13 -13.04
CA SER A 367 -28.27 32.78 -14.41
C SER A 367 -27.67 31.42 -14.76
N SER A 368 -28.28 30.45 -15.44
CA SER A 368 -29.61 30.25 -16.01
C SER A 368 -29.59 28.83 -16.58
N SER A 369 -30.74 28.16 -16.50
CA SER A 369 -31.13 26.87 -17.07
C SER A 369 -30.65 26.51 -18.48
N SER A 370 -30.22 25.25 -18.65
CA SER A 370 -30.64 24.30 -19.71
C SER A 370 -30.22 22.90 -19.22
N GLY A 371 -31.02 21.84 -19.20
CA GLY A 371 -32.08 21.43 -20.10
C GLY A 371 -31.55 20.32 -21.01
N GLY A 372 -31.48 19.08 -20.53
CA GLY A 372 -31.01 17.94 -21.34
C GLY A 372 -31.13 16.60 -20.62
N ALA A 373 -32.28 15.96 -20.78
CA ALA A 373 -32.52 14.56 -20.42
C ALA A 373 -32.04 13.66 -21.55
N SER A 374 -31.35 12.57 -21.23
CA SER A 374 -31.26 11.39 -22.09
C SER A 374 -30.98 10.15 -21.27
N SER A 375 -32.03 9.34 -21.17
CA SER A 375 -32.07 7.93 -20.81
C SER A 375 -31.23 7.08 -21.77
N TRP A 376 -30.42 6.16 -21.24
CA TRP A 376 -30.22 4.77 -21.68
C TRP A 376 -29.68 3.95 -20.50
#